data_AF-M6HPY0-F1
#
_entry.id   AF-M6HPY0-F1
#
_cell.length_a   1.000
_cell.length_b   1.000
_cell.length_c   1.000
_cell.angle_alpha   90.00
_cell.angle_beta   90.00
_cell.angle_gamma   90.00
#
_symmetry.space_group_name_H-M   'P 1'
#
loop_
_entity.id
_entity.type
_entity.pdbx_description
1 polymer ?
#
loop_
_entity_poly.entity_id
_entity_poly.type
_entity_poly.pdbx_seq_one_letter_code
_entity_poly.pdbx_strand_id
1 'polypeptide(L)'
;MNQISVDNKQPISVRILFIFLIVSVLPLILTLPLDMIDIDSSQYAEISREMVEGGNPFFIRDNGRRYLDKPILTFWKISLSF
;
A
#
# COMPACT_ATOMS: atom_id res chain seq x y z
N MET A 1 13.56 -35.88 38.60
CA MET A 1 13.08 -35.88 37.20
C MET A 1 12.21 -34.63 37.05
N ASN A 2 12.75 -33.52 36.53
CA ASN A 2 12.01 -32.27 36.40
C ASN A 2 11.07 -32.37 35.19
N GLN A 3 9.77 -32.28 35.45
CA GLN A 3 8.74 -32.19 34.40
C GLN A 3 8.84 -30.80 33.77
N ILE A 4 9.24 -30.75 32.50
CA ILE A 4 9.22 -29.51 31.71
C ILE A 4 7.76 -29.26 31.35
N SER A 5 7.15 -28.25 31.98
CA SER A 5 5.81 -27.78 31.62
C SER A 5 5.87 -27.19 30.21
N VAL A 6 5.34 -27.92 29.23
CA VAL A 6 5.15 -27.42 27.87
C VAL A 6 4.04 -26.37 27.92
N ASP A 7 4.40 -25.11 27.73
CA ASP A 7 3.46 -23.99 27.63
C ASP A 7 2.56 -24.18 26.39
N ASN A 8 1.34 -24.68 26.63
CA ASN A 8 0.34 -24.90 25.59
C ASN A 8 -0.36 -23.58 25.26
N LYS A 9 0.33 -22.72 24.51
CA LYS A 9 -0.27 -21.49 23.96
C LYS A 9 -1.37 -21.89 22.98
N GLN A 10 -2.61 -21.71 23.40
CA GLN A 10 -3.78 -21.92 22.54
C GLN A 10 -3.68 -21.00 21.30
N PRO A 11 -3.79 -21.54 20.08
CA PRO A 11 -3.73 -20.72 18.87
C PRO A 11 -4.90 -19.74 18.84
N ILE A 12 -4.65 -18.56 18.28
CA ILE A 12 -5.69 -17.53 18.09
C ILE A 12 -6.83 -18.12 17.27
N SER A 13 -8.06 -17.99 17.79
CA SER A 13 -9.26 -18.47 17.12
C SER A 13 -9.46 -17.72 15.80
N VAL A 14 -9.88 -18.45 14.76
CA VAL A 14 -10.21 -17.91 13.44
C VAL A 14 -11.24 -16.77 13.53
N ARG A 15 -12.17 -16.83 14.49
CA ARG A 15 -13.15 -15.75 14.73
C ARG A 15 -12.50 -14.44 15.13
N ILE A 16 -11.48 -14.51 15.99
CA ILE A 16 -10.72 -13.34 16.45
C ILE A 16 -9.94 -12.74 15.28
N LEU A 17 -9.35 -13.59 14.43
CA LEU A 17 -8.67 -13.14 13.21
C LEU A 17 -9.61 -12.38 12.26
N PHE A 18 -10.84 -12.88 12.06
CA PHE A 18 -11.84 -12.17 11.25
C PHE A 18 -12.28 -10.84 11.87
N ILE A 19 -12.40 -10.75 13.20
CA ILE A 19 -12.70 -9.49 13.88
C ILE A 19 -11.58 -8.47 13.61
N PHE A 20 -10.31 -8.87 13.74
CA PHE A 20 -9.19 -7.98 13.43
C PHE A 20 -9.18 -7.54 11.97
N LEU A 21 -9.48 -8.47 11.05
CA LEU A 21 -9.57 -8.15 9.62
C LEU A 21 -10.67 -7.10 9.37
N ILE A 22 -11.87 -7.30 9.90
CA ILE A 22 -12.98 -6.35 9.74
C ILE A 22 -12.61 -4.99 10.31
N VAL A 23 -12.05 -4.92 11.53
CA VAL A 23 -11.65 -3.67 12.16
C VAL A 23 -10.57 -2.95 11.35
N SER A 24 -9.64 -3.68 10.72
CA SER A 24 -8.59 -3.08 9.88
C SER A 24 -9.10 -2.53 8.54
N VAL A 25 -10.13 -3.16 7.96
CA VAL A 25 -10.68 -2.78 6.65
C VAL A 25 -11.77 -1.72 6.78
N LEU A 26 -12.49 -1.67 7.91
CA LEU A 26 -13.61 -0.75 8.13
C LEU A 26 -13.26 0.72 7.85
N PRO A 27 -12.12 1.27 8.32
CA PRO A 27 -11.75 2.65 8.02
C PRO A 27 -11.63 2.91 6.52
N LEU A 28 -11.06 1.97 5.74
CA LEU A 28 -10.89 2.12 4.30
C LEU A 28 -12.21 2.36 3.58
N ILE A 29 -13.30 1.72 4.03
CA ILE A 29 -14.62 1.89 3.41
C ILE A 29 -15.26 3.21 3.85
N LEU A 30 -15.10 3.59 5.12
CA LEU A 30 -15.74 4.78 5.68
C LEU A 30 -15.10 6.10 5.25
N THR A 31 -13.84 6.09 4.83
CA THR A 31 -13.11 7.31 4.44
C THR A 31 -13.09 7.57 2.95
N LEU A 32 -13.62 6.70 2.10
CA LEU A 32 -13.59 6.90 0.65
C LEU A 32 -14.71 7.84 0.16
N PRO A 33 -14.42 8.74 -0.81
CA PRO A 33 -13.11 9.07 -1.34
C PRO A 33 -12.34 10.01 -0.41
N LEU A 34 -11.07 9.68 -0.12
CA LEU A 34 -10.17 10.55 0.63
C LEU A 34 -9.16 11.17 -0.34
N ASP A 35 -9.02 12.49 -0.29
CA ASP A 35 -7.98 13.19 -1.06
C ASP A 35 -6.58 12.83 -0.56
N MET A 36 -5.60 12.91 -1.45
CA MET A 36 -4.19 12.79 -1.07
C MET A 36 -3.73 14.06 -0.35
N ILE A 37 -3.40 13.91 0.94
CA ILE A 37 -2.98 15.03 1.80
C ILE A 37 -1.45 15.15 1.84
N ASP A 38 -0.76 14.03 1.68
CA ASP A 38 0.69 13.95 1.81
C ASP A 38 1.41 14.29 0.49
N ILE A 39 2.52 15.01 0.59
CA ILE A 39 3.25 15.53 -0.57
C ILE A 39 3.92 14.41 -1.38
N ASP A 40 4.52 13.43 -0.71
CA ASP A 40 5.18 12.31 -1.38
C ASP A 40 4.14 11.43 -2.08
N SER A 41 3.01 11.21 -1.41
CA SER A 41 1.88 10.44 -1.96
C SER A 41 1.30 11.11 -3.22
N SER A 42 1.09 12.42 -3.16
CA SER A 42 0.61 13.22 -4.29
C SER A 42 1.61 13.23 -5.44
N GLN A 43 2.90 13.38 -5.15
CA GLN A 43 3.96 13.33 -6.17
C GLN A 43 4.00 11.97 -6.86
N TYR A 44 3.92 10.86 -6.10
CA TYR A 44 3.96 9.52 -6.67
C TYR A 44 2.73 9.21 -7.51
N ALA A 45 1.56 9.71 -7.12
CA ALA A 45 0.35 9.64 -7.94
C ALA A 45 0.53 10.38 -9.27
N GLU A 46 1.03 11.62 -9.23
CA GLU A 46 1.23 12.42 -10.44
C GLU A 46 2.26 11.80 -11.40
N ILE A 47 3.40 11.32 -10.87
CA ILE A 47 4.40 10.60 -11.67
C ILE A 47 3.77 9.37 -12.35
N SER A 48 2.93 8.64 -11.62
CA SER A 48 2.29 7.41 -12.12
C SER A 48 1.21 7.73 -13.16
N ARG A 49 0.50 8.85 -13.00
CA ARG A 49 -0.44 9.40 -13.99
C ARG A 49 0.28 9.78 -15.28
N GLU A 50 1.37 10.56 -15.18
CA GLU A 50 2.20 10.93 -16.34
C GLU A 50 2.75 9.69 -17.07
N MET A 51 3.11 8.64 -16.34
CA MET A 51 3.60 7.39 -16.91
C MET A 51 2.52 6.65 -17.72
N VAL A 52 1.28 6.60 -17.20
CA VAL A 52 0.13 5.98 -17.88
C VAL A 52 -0.26 6.79 -19.11
N GLU A 53 -0.42 8.11 -18.97
CA GLU A 53 -0.79 9.00 -20.06
C GLU A 53 0.31 9.09 -21.14
N GLY A 54 1.57 9.03 -20.74
CA GLY A 54 2.72 9.02 -21.64
C GLY A 54 2.91 7.71 -22.41
N GLY A 55 2.21 6.63 -22.03
CA GLY A 55 2.28 5.33 -22.70
C GLY A 55 3.66 4.66 -22.65
N ASN A 56 4.56 5.12 -21.77
CA ASN A 56 5.91 4.58 -21.64
C ASN A 56 6.19 4.21 -20.18
N PRO A 57 6.08 2.93 -19.81
CA PRO A 57 6.24 2.49 -18.43
C PRO A 57 7.68 2.60 -17.91
N PHE A 58 8.67 2.92 -18.76
CA PHE A 58 10.07 3.05 -18.36
C PHE A 58 10.53 4.50 -18.24
N PHE A 59 9.71 5.46 -18.65
CA PHE A 59 10.07 6.87 -18.64
C PHE A 59 9.36 7.61 -17.50
N ILE A 60 10.08 7.73 -16.38
CA ILE A 60 9.56 8.35 -15.15
C ILE A 60 9.77 9.87 -15.23
N ARG A 61 8.68 10.61 -15.02
CA ARG A 61 8.68 12.07 -15.04
C ARG A 61 7.89 12.62 -13.87
N ASP A 62 8.40 13.72 -13.31
CA ASP A 62 7.70 14.53 -12.32
C ASP A 62 7.55 15.95 -12.89
N ASN A 63 6.31 16.36 -13.15
CA ASN A 63 5.97 17.62 -13.79
C ASN A 63 6.75 17.81 -15.11
N GLY A 64 6.79 16.74 -15.90
CA GLY A 64 7.49 16.69 -17.18
C GLY A 64 9.02 16.61 -17.12
N ARG A 65 9.67 16.68 -15.96
CA ARG A 65 11.13 16.52 -15.82
C ARG A 65 11.49 15.07 -15.52
N ARG A 66 12.66 14.59 -15.98
CA ARG A 66 13.13 13.23 -15.67
C ARG A 66 13.30 13.06 -14.15
N TYR A 67 12.75 11.99 -13.61
CA TYR A 67 12.85 11.64 -12.20
C TYR A 67 13.48 10.26 -12.05
N LEU A 68 14.63 10.17 -11.38
CA LEU A 68 15.39 8.92 -11.22
C LEU A 68 15.79 8.64 -9.75
N ASP A 69 15.18 9.35 -8.81
CA ASP A 69 15.58 9.30 -7.40
C ASP A 69 15.03 8.06 -6.66
N LYS A 70 13.98 7.42 -7.21
CA LYS A 70 13.30 6.26 -6.62
C LYS A 70 13.15 5.11 -7.62
N PRO A 71 13.13 3.85 -7.14
CA PRO A 71 12.95 2.69 -8.00
C PRO A 71 11.56 2.66 -8.65
N ILE A 72 11.51 2.13 -9.88
CA ILE A 72 10.33 2.21 -10.74
C ILE A 72 9.12 1.41 -10.26
N LEU A 73 9.33 0.36 -9.46
CA LEU A 73 8.28 -0.55 -9.01
C LEU A 73 7.16 0.16 -8.24
N THR A 74 7.47 1.23 -7.50
CA THR A 74 6.46 2.00 -6.78
C THR A 74 5.48 2.66 -7.74
N PHE A 75 5.99 3.29 -8.80
CA PHE A 75 5.17 3.96 -9.80
C PHE A 75 4.31 2.97 -10.59
N TRP A 76 4.87 1.82 -10.99
CA TRP A 76 4.09 0.77 -11.66
C TRP A 76 2.89 0.29 -10.84
N LYS A 77 3.04 0.12 -9.52
CA LYS A 77 1.94 -0.32 -8.66
C LYS A 77 0.82 0.72 -8.59
N ILE A 78 1.18 2.01 -8.53
CA ILE A 78 0.22 3.11 -8.46
C ILE A 78 -0.41 3.34 -9.84
N SER A 79 0.32 3.14 -10.94
CA SER A 79 -0.22 3.20 -12.30
C SER A 79 -1.39 2.22 -12.54
N LEU A 80 -1.50 1.14 -11.77
CA LEU A 80 -2.64 0.20 -11.86
C LEU A 80 -3.97 0.78 -11.34
N SER A 81 -3.95 1.92 -10.65
CA SER A 81 -5.17 2.59 -10.17
C SER A 81 -5.65 3.74 -11.06
N PHE A 82 -4.95 4.03 -12.16
CA PHE A 82 -5.35 4.98 -13.19
C PHE A 82 -5.94 4.24 -14.40
#